data_AF-A0A381ZYB6-F1
#
_entry.id   AF-A0A381ZYB6-F1
#
_cell.length_a   1.000
_cell.length_b   1.000
_cell.length_c   1.000
_cell.angle_alpha   90.00
_cell.angle_beta   90.00
_cell.angle_gamma   90.00
#
_symmetry.space_group_name_H-M   'P 1'
#
loop_
_entity.id
_entity.type
_entity.pdbx_description
1 polymer ?
#
loop_
_entity_poly.entity_id
_entity_poly.type
_entity_poly.pdbx_seq_one_letter_code
_entity_poly.pdbx_strand_id
1 'polypeptide(L)'
;MNVAQHKPLEGPCAWLGSKVDEMSGWDVTLDRQDLACLDRALEGAVSRKFSWSSLTRVDFPLPGLSGKLRTIAAELECGSGMVRIRGLSPGHYTLEEQ
;
A
#
# COMPACT_ATOMS: atom_id res chain seq x y z
N MET A 1 -40.64 10.73 -23.58
CA MET A 1 -39.53 10.95 -22.63
C MET A 1 -38.84 9.62 -22.41
N ASN A 2 -37.56 9.49 -22.79
CA ASN A 2 -36.76 8.31 -22.48
C ASN A 2 -36.11 8.55 -21.12
N VAL A 3 -36.53 7.83 -20.10
CA VAL A 3 -35.97 7.95 -18.75
C VAL A 3 -34.72 7.08 -18.71
N ALA A 4 -33.56 7.66 -18.47
CA ALA A 4 -32.33 6.90 -18.30
C ALA A 4 -32.51 5.90 -17.15
N GLN A 5 -32.39 4.61 -17.43
CA GLN A 5 -32.39 3.57 -16.40
C GLN A 5 -30.99 3.49 -15.79
N HIS A 6 -30.91 3.68 -14.47
CA HIS A 6 -29.67 3.50 -13.73
C HIS A 6 -29.49 2.02 -13.39
N LYS A 7 -28.35 1.44 -13.76
CA LYS A 7 -27.94 0.11 -13.31
C LYS A 7 -27.02 0.26 -12.08
N PRO A 8 -27.16 -0.58 -11.04
CA PRO A 8 -26.21 -0.63 -9.94
C PRO A 8 -24.77 -0.84 -10.43
N LEU A 9 -23.81 -0.21 -9.75
CA LEU A 9 -22.40 -0.55 -9.89
C LEU A 9 -22.18 -1.94 -9.30
N GLU A 10 -21.45 -2.78 -10.04
CA GLU A 10 -21.17 -4.17 -9.70
C GLU A 10 -19.65 -4.35 -9.62
N GLY A 11 -19.21 -5.36 -8.87
CA GLY A 11 -17.80 -5.74 -8.74
C GLY A 11 -17.19 -5.41 -7.37
N PRO A 12 -15.92 -5.80 -7.14
CA PRO A 12 -15.28 -5.72 -5.82
C PRO A 12 -15.14 -4.29 -5.28
N CYS A 13 -15.00 -3.30 -6.17
CA CYS A 13 -14.91 -1.89 -5.79
C CYS A 13 -16.26 -1.24 -5.43
N ALA A 14 -17.38 -1.93 -5.68
CA ALA A 14 -18.72 -1.47 -5.32
C ALA A 14 -19.14 -2.01 -3.94
N TRP A 15 -18.59 -1.43 -2.87
CA TRP A 15 -18.83 -1.86 -1.49
C TRP A 15 -19.42 -0.74 -0.60
N LEU A 16 -19.94 -1.15 0.55
CA LEU A 16 -20.44 -0.25 1.60
C LEU A 16 -19.52 -0.32 2.82
N GLY A 17 -19.26 0.82 3.46
CA GLY A 17 -18.42 0.88 4.66
C GLY A 17 -18.84 -0.09 5.77
N SER A 18 -20.14 -0.34 5.92
CA SER A 18 -20.67 -1.30 6.90
C SER A 18 -20.29 -2.75 6.62
N LYS A 19 -19.78 -3.09 5.43
CA LYS A 19 -19.37 -4.43 5.02
C LYS A 19 -17.85 -4.59 4.90
N VAL A 20 -17.08 -3.57 5.30
CA VAL A 20 -15.63 -3.59 5.13
C VAL A 20 -14.96 -4.78 5.83
N ASP A 21 -15.46 -5.17 7.01
CA ASP A 21 -14.92 -6.30 7.77
C ASP A 21 -15.19 -7.66 7.11
N GLU A 22 -16.13 -7.73 6.16
CA GLU A 22 -16.42 -8.93 5.36
C GLU A 22 -15.48 -9.07 4.15
N MET A 23 -14.78 -7.99 3.79
CA MET A 23 -13.88 -7.95 2.64
C MET A 23 -12.51 -8.54 3.00
N SER A 24 -11.93 -9.31 2.09
CA SER A 24 -10.57 -9.84 2.23
C SER A 24 -9.55 -8.91 1.54
N GLY A 25 -8.28 -8.96 1.98
CA GLY A 25 -7.17 -8.34 1.24
C GLY A 25 -6.95 -6.85 1.53
N TRP A 26 -7.95 -6.13 2.04
CA TRP A 26 -7.82 -4.71 2.36
C TRP A 26 -7.00 -4.44 3.64
N ASP A 27 -6.92 -5.37 4.61
CA ASP A 27 -6.17 -5.13 5.85
C ASP A 27 -4.86 -5.91 5.88
N VAL A 28 -3.74 -5.19 5.80
CA VAL A 28 -2.40 -5.76 5.73
C VAL A 28 -1.57 -5.31 6.92
N THR A 29 -1.03 -6.27 7.67
CA THR A 29 -0.06 -6.02 8.73
C THR A 29 1.34 -6.34 8.24
N LEU A 30 2.26 -5.37 8.38
CA LEU A 30 3.68 -5.56 8.17
C LEU A 30 4.28 -6.26 9.39
N ASP A 31 4.98 -7.35 9.13
CA ASP A 31 5.68 -8.11 10.16
C ASP A 31 7.12 -7.62 10.34
N ARG A 32 7.87 -8.27 11.23
CA ARG A 32 9.26 -7.90 11.52
C ARG A 32 10.19 -8.02 10.32
N GLN A 33 9.94 -8.95 9.39
CA GLN A 33 10.78 -9.14 8.21
C GLN A 33 10.48 -8.06 7.16
N ASP A 34 9.21 -7.65 7.04
CA ASP A 34 8.82 -6.52 6.19
C ASP A 34 9.49 -5.22 6.65
N LEU A 35 9.39 -4.93 7.96
CA LEU A 35 9.97 -3.73 8.55
C LEU A 35 11.50 -3.71 8.37
N ALA A 36 12.18 -4.84 8.65
CA ALA A 36 13.61 -4.96 8.39
C ALA A 36 13.99 -4.86 6.89
N CYS A 37 13.04 -5.10 5.97
CA CYS A 37 13.26 -4.85 4.55
C CYS A 37 13.16 -3.35 4.23
N LEU A 38 12.21 -2.64 4.84
CA LEU A 38 12.04 -1.19 4.68
C LEU A 38 13.23 -0.43 5.28
N ASP A 39 13.64 -0.78 6.50
CA ASP A 39 14.74 -0.10 7.20
C ASP A 39 16.05 -0.19 6.40
N ARG A 40 16.38 -1.37 5.86
CA ARG A 40 17.58 -1.53 5.00
C ARG A 40 17.52 -0.71 3.71
N ALA A 41 16.33 -0.57 3.12
CA ALA A 41 16.16 0.24 1.92
C ALA A 41 16.32 1.74 2.24
N LEU A 42 15.78 2.17 3.38
CA LEU A 42 15.90 3.52 3.90
C LEU A 42 17.35 3.90 4.21
N GLU A 43 18.09 3.05 4.93
CA GLU A 43 19.52 3.25 5.19
C GLU A 43 20.31 3.45 3.88
N GLY A 44 19.99 2.66 2.86
CA GLY A 44 20.58 2.77 1.52
C GLY A 44 20.27 4.10 0.84
N ALA A 45 19.02 4.58 0.94
CA ALA A 45 18.60 5.85 0.34
C ALA A 45 19.22 7.06 1.05
N VAL A 46 19.21 7.07 2.39
CA VAL A 46 19.77 8.15 3.22
C VAL A 46 21.28 8.26 3.02
N SER A 47 22.01 7.14 3.00
CA SER A 47 23.47 7.15 2.80
C SER A 47 23.89 7.75 1.44
N ARG A 48 23.01 7.69 0.43
CA ARG A 48 23.23 8.23 -0.91
C ARG A 48 22.70 9.66 -1.08
N LYS A 49 22.09 10.24 -0.03
CA LYS A 49 21.48 11.58 -0.02
C LYS A 49 20.47 11.78 -1.15
N PHE A 50 19.69 10.75 -1.47
CA PHE A 50 18.61 10.92 -2.44
C PHE A 50 17.56 11.90 -1.90
N SER A 51 17.11 12.82 -2.75
CA SER A 51 15.89 13.56 -2.47
C SER A 51 14.69 12.65 -2.70
N TRP A 52 13.62 12.83 -1.94
CA TRP A 52 12.35 12.14 -2.17
C TRP A 52 11.87 12.21 -3.62
N SER A 53 12.09 13.35 -4.29
CA SER A 53 11.72 13.58 -5.69
C SER A 53 12.55 12.81 -6.73
N SER A 54 13.73 12.32 -6.37
CA SER A 54 14.65 11.61 -7.28
C SER A 54 14.75 10.12 -6.99
N LEU A 55 14.13 9.65 -5.90
CA LEU A 55 14.13 8.26 -5.49
C LEU A 55 13.34 7.39 -6.48
N THR A 56 14.00 6.38 -7.06
CA THR A 56 13.34 5.41 -7.93
C THR A 56 13.22 4.04 -7.27
N ARG A 57 12.46 3.12 -7.90
CA ARG A 57 12.38 1.72 -7.48
C ARG A 57 13.75 1.02 -7.40
N VAL A 58 14.72 1.43 -8.23
CA VAL A 58 16.06 0.85 -8.22
C VAL A 58 16.85 1.32 -6.99
N ASP A 59 16.59 2.56 -6.54
CA ASP A 59 17.25 3.18 -5.41
C ASP A 59 16.69 2.73 -4.05
N PHE A 60 15.48 2.18 -4.04
CA PHE A 60 14.78 1.69 -2.85
C PHE A 60 14.33 0.23 -3.01
N PRO A 61 15.29 -0.73 -3.04
CA PRO A 61 14.98 -2.12 -3.32
C PRO A 61 14.27 -2.81 -2.14
N LEU A 62 13.12 -3.42 -2.42
CA LEU A 62 12.29 -4.11 -1.42
C LEU A 62 12.06 -5.59 -1.76
N PRO A 63 13.12 -6.42 -1.90
CA PRO A 63 12.97 -7.79 -2.38
C PRO A 63 12.07 -8.65 -1.48
N GLY A 64 12.24 -8.54 -0.15
CA GLY A 64 11.45 -9.28 0.84
C GLY A 64 9.99 -8.86 0.89
N LEU A 65 9.69 -7.59 0.58
CA LEU A 65 8.34 -7.04 0.62
C LEU A 65 7.63 -7.04 -0.75
N SER A 66 8.37 -7.29 -1.83
CA SER A 66 7.88 -7.17 -3.21
C SER A 66 6.65 -8.01 -3.53
N GLY A 67 6.54 -9.21 -2.93
CA GLY A 67 5.38 -10.08 -3.08
C GLY A 67 4.13 -9.46 -2.47
N LYS A 68 4.25 -8.98 -1.23
CA LYS A 68 3.16 -8.31 -0.50
C LYS A 68 2.72 -7.02 -1.21
N LEU A 69 3.66 -6.22 -1.72
CA LEU A 69 3.35 -5.01 -2.51
C LEU A 69 2.60 -5.34 -3.81
N ARG A 70 2.92 -6.46 -4.48
CA ARG A 70 2.13 -6.90 -5.65
C ARG A 70 0.69 -7.28 -5.27
N THR A 71 0.51 -7.97 -4.15
CA THR A 71 -0.83 -8.29 -3.65
C THR A 71 -1.62 -7.03 -3.30
N ILE A 72 -0.97 -6.06 -2.65
CA ILE A 72 -1.57 -4.75 -2.35
C ILE A 72 -1.95 -4.03 -3.64
N ALA A 73 -1.07 -3.98 -4.65
CA ALA A 73 -1.37 -3.37 -5.93
C ALA A 73 -2.58 -4.03 -6.63
N ALA A 74 -2.66 -5.36 -6.61
CA ALA A 74 -3.79 -6.09 -7.17
C ALA A 74 -5.11 -5.78 -6.43
N GLU A 75 -5.09 -5.63 -5.10
CA GLU A 75 -6.27 -5.23 -4.32
C GLU A 75 -6.73 -3.80 -4.65
N LEU A 76 -5.78 -2.89 -4.91
CA LEU A 76 -6.07 -1.51 -5.31
C LEU A 76 -6.61 -1.41 -6.75
N GLU A 77 -6.08 -2.21 -7.68
CA GLU A 77 -6.44 -2.11 -9.10
C GLU A 77 -7.66 -2.98 -9.47
N CYS A 78 -7.78 -4.15 -8.88
CA CYS A 78 -8.76 -5.18 -9.26
C CYS A 78 -9.70 -5.58 -8.10
N GLY A 79 -9.36 -5.20 -6.87
CA GLY A 79 -10.14 -5.49 -5.67
C GLY A 79 -11.05 -4.33 -5.28
N SER A 80 -11.11 -4.09 -3.98
CA SER A 80 -11.93 -3.03 -3.37
C SER A 80 -11.49 -1.62 -3.74
N GLY A 81 -10.28 -1.45 -4.24
CA GLY A 81 -9.67 -0.13 -4.45
C GLY A 81 -9.10 0.49 -3.17
N MET A 82 -9.04 -0.27 -2.06
CA MET A 82 -8.61 0.23 -0.77
C MET A 82 -7.73 -0.78 -0.03
N VAL A 83 -6.67 -0.30 0.61
CA VAL A 83 -5.86 -1.09 1.55
C VAL A 83 -5.49 -0.23 2.77
N ARG A 84 -5.65 -0.79 3.96
CA ARG A 84 -5.09 -0.32 5.23
C ARG A 84 -3.81 -1.10 5.52
N ILE A 85 -2.69 -0.39 5.61
CA ILE A 85 -1.40 -0.97 5.98
C ILE A 85 -1.08 -0.60 7.43
N ARG A 86 -0.72 -1.59 8.26
CA ARG A 86 -0.38 -1.44 9.68
C ARG A 86 1.03 -1.95 9.95
N GLY A 87 1.64 -1.50 11.05
CA GLY A 87 2.93 -2.00 11.53
C GLY A 87 4.09 -0.99 11.43
N LEU A 88 3.90 0.12 10.70
CA LEU A 88 4.83 1.24 10.71
C LEU A 88 4.62 2.10 11.97
N SER A 89 5.71 2.42 12.66
CA SER A 89 5.73 3.33 13.81
C SER A 89 6.45 4.61 13.39
N PRO A 90 5.74 5.72 13.15
CA PRO A 90 6.35 6.98 12.70
C PRO A 90 7.47 7.47 13.63
N GLY A 91 7.36 7.19 14.93
CA GLY A 91 8.37 7.57 15.92
C GLY A 91 9.73 6.86 15.77
N HIS A 92 9.86 5.86 14.89
CA HIS A 92 11.13 5.23 14.57
C HIS A 92 11.93 5.98 13.50
N TYR A 93 11.34 6.98 12.85
CA TYR A 93 11.92 7.71 11.73
C TYR A 93 12.07 9.20 12.07
N THR A 94 13.17 9.80 11.62
CA THR A 94 13.34 11.27 11.66
C THR A 94 12.32 11.95 10.73
N LEU A 95 12.13 13.26 10.88
CA LEU A 95 11.21 14.02 10.03
C LEU A 95 11.56 13.94 8.53
N GLU A 96 12.84 13.76 8.19
CA GLU A 96 13.29 13.64 6.81
C GLU A 96 13.06 12.23 6.24
N GLU A 97 12.98 11.23 7.10
CA GLU A 97 12.75 9.82 6.76
C GLU A 97 11.26 9.41 6.72
N GLN A 98 10.38 10.24 7.29
CA GLN A 98 8.91 10.09 7.22
C GLN A 98 8.36 10.59 5.89
#